data_AF-A0AAW2VVV7-F1
#
_entry.id   AF-A0AAW2VVV7-F1
#
_cell.length_a   1.000
_cell.length_b   1.000
_cell.length_c   1.000
_cell.angle_alpha   90.00
_cell.angle_beta   90.00
_cell.angle_gamma   90.00
#
_symmetry.space_group_name_H-M   'P 1'
#
loop_
_entity.id
_entity.type
_entity.pdbx_description
1 polymer ?
#
loop_
_entity_poly.entity_id
_entity_poly.type
_entity_poly.pdbx_seq_one_letter_code
_entity_poly.pdbx_strand_id
1 'polypeptide(L)'
;MLVYGWKNWKPLTRRDWRHKQRLECYQARLSKAFNKKVRPRSFQVGDLVLAVRRPIITTHRTGNKFLPKWDGPYVVKEAYTNGAYKLIAEDGLRIGPINEKFLK
;
A
#
# COMPACT_ATOMS: atom_id res chain seq x y z
N MET A 1 14.50 -31.31 37.14
CA MET A 1 14.79 -31.23 35.68
C MET A 1 13.47 -31.35 34.94
N LEU A 2 13.20 -30.43 34.01
CA LEU A 2 11.88 -30.20 33.41
C LEU A 2 11.46 -31.33 32.44
N VAL A 3 10.23 -31.85 32.60
CA VAL A 3 9.57 -32.73 31.63
C VAL A 3 8.38 -31.97 31.05
N TYR A 4 8.56 -31.30 29.90
CA TYR A 4 7.43 -30.84 29.10
C TYR A 4 7.77 -30.90 27.60
N GLY A 5 6.91 -31.58 26.83
CA GLY A 5 6.61 -31.11 25.47
C GLY A 5 6.65 -32.10 24.31
N TRP A 6 5.92 -33.23 24.34
CA TRP A 6 5.80 -34.13 23.17
C TRP A 6 4.36 -34.59 22.85
N LYS A 7 3.32 -33.93 23.37
CA LYS A 7 1.93 -34.42 23.21
C LYS A 7 1.22 -34.03 21.91
N ASN A 8 1.77 -33.14 21.08
CA ASN A 8 1.03 -32.57 19.93
C ASN A 8 1.76 -32.66 18.58
N TRP A 9 2.84 -33.44 18.46
CA TRP A 9 3.49 -33.62 17.17
C TRP A 9 2.81 -34.74 16.38
N LYS A 10 2.07 -34.36 15.34
CA LYS A 10 1.55 -35.29 14.34
C LYS A 10 2.29 -35.03 13.01
N PRO A 11 2.91 -36.03 12.41
CA PRO A 11 3.58 -35.85 11.12
C PRO A 11 2.54 -35.51 10.05
N LEU A 12 2.87 -34.54 9.18
CA LEU A 12 2.02 -34.20 8.04
C LEU A 12 1.87 -35.43 7.14
N THR A 13 0.63 -35.82 6.89
CA THR A 13 0.32 -36.94 6.01
C THR A 13 0.37 -36.51 4.55
N ARG A 14 0.47 -37.49 3.64
CA ARG A 14 0.35 -37.25 2.20
C ARG A 14 -0.95 -36.54 1.81
N ARG A 15 -2.03 -36.71 2.58
CA ARG A 15 -3.28 -35.98 2.38
C ARG A 15 -3.11 -34.50 2.76
N ASP A 16 -2.44 -34.21 3.86
CA ASP A 16 -2.19 -32.83 4.31
C ASP A 16 -1.32 -32.05 3.32
N TRP A 17 -0.30 -32.69 2.75
CA TRP A 17 0.49 -32.11 1.66
C TRP A 17 -0.37 -31.76 0.45
N ARG A 18 -1.30 -32.66 0.06
CA ARG A 18 -2.22 -32.39 -1.04
C ARG A 18 -3.18 -31.25 -0.74
N HIS A 19 -3.68 -31.13 0.48
CA HIS A 19 -4.52 -30.01 0.88
C HIS A 19 -3.75 -28.69 0.84
N LYS A 20 -2.51 -28.67 1.35
CA LYS A 20 -1.63 -27.50 1.31
C LYS A 20 -1.35 -27.05 -0.13
N GLN A 21 -0.96 -27.98 -0.99
CA GLN A 21 -0.70 -27.69 -2.40
C GLN A 21 -1.96 -27.16 -3.11
N ARG A 22 -3.14 -27.74 -2.86
CA ARG A 22 -4.41 -27.24 -3.42
C ARG A 22 -4.72 -25.82 -2.95
N LEU A 23 -4.51 -25.52 -1.67
CA LEU A 23 -4.73 -24.20 -1.11
C LEU A 23 -3.78 -23.17 -1.73
N GLU A 24 -2.50 -23.49 -1.85
CA GLU A 24 -1.50 -22.63 -2.50
C GLU A 24 -1.85 -22.36 -3.96
N CYS A 25 -2.21 -23.39 -4.74
CA CYS A 25 -2.67 -23.20 -6.13
C CYS A 25 -3.92 -22.33 -6.22
N TYR A 26 -4.86 -22.47 -5.29
CA TYR A 26 -6.06 -21.65 -5.24
C TYR A 26 -5.74 -20.18 -4.94
N GLN A 27 -4.91 -19.92 -3.92
CA GLN A 27 -4.46 -18.57 -3.58
C GLN A 27 -3.67 -17.93 -4.74
N ALA A 28 -2.79 -18.67 -5.41
CA ALA A 28 -2.04 -18.19 -6.57
C ALA A 28 -2.95 -17.83 -7.76
N ARG A 29 -4.02 -18.59 -7.98
CA ARG A 29 -5.03 -18.25 -9.01
C ARG A 29 -5.75 -16.96 -8.68
N LEU A 30 -6.15 -16.78 -7.42
CA LEU A 30 -6.82 -15.56 -6.97
C LEU A 30 -5.90 -14.33 -7.07
N SER A 31 -4.65 -14.45 -6.61
CA SER A 31 -3.67 -13.36 -6.68
C SER A 31 -3.37 -12.98 -8.13
N LYS A 32 -3.18 -13.96 -9.03
CA LYS A 32 -2.98 -13.71 -10.46
C LYS A 32 -4.18 -13.00 -11.10
N ALA A 33 -5.40 -13.42 -10.77
CA ALA A 33 -6.62 -12.80 -11.30
C ALA A 33 -6.77 -11.35 -10.82
N PHE A 34 -6.50 -11.09 -9.54
CA PHE A 34 -6.54 -9.75 -8.96
C PHE A 34 -5.45 -8.84 -9.53
N ASN A 35 -4.20 -9.32 -9.54
CA ASN A 35 -3.04 -8.55 -10.00
C ASN A 35 -3.01 -8.33 -11.52
N LYS A 36 -3.81 -9.07 -12.32
CA LYS A 36 -3.85 -8.92 -13.79
C LYS A 36 -4.12 -7.48 -14.25
N LYS A 37 -4.90 -6.71 -13.47
CA LYS A 37 -5.25 -5.31 -13.77
C LYS A 37 -4.46 -4.29 -12.93
N VAL A 38 -3.64 -4.75 -12.00
CA VAL A 38 -2.81 -3.85 -11.18
C VAL A 38 -1.64 -3.40 -12.04
N ARG A 39 -1.57 -2.10 -12.31
CA ARG A 39 -0.40 -1.47 -12.93
C ARG A 39 0.46 -0.91 -11.81
N PRO A 40 1.65 -1.47 -11.53
CA PRO A 40 2.59 -0.81 -10.65
C PRO A 40 2.89 0.55 -11.25
N ARG A 41 2.73 1.59 -10.42
CA ARG A 41 3.21 2.93 -10.73
C ARG A 41 4.44 3.16 -9.86
N SER A 42 5.25 4.11 -10.28
CA SER A 42 6.36 4.64 -9.51
C SER A 42 6.60 6.05 -10.00
N PHE A 43 6.92 6.95 -9.09
CA PHE A 43 7.27 8.33 -9.42
C PHE A 43 8.76 8.55 -9.18
N GLN A 44 9.36 9.43 -9.96
CA GLN A 44 10.74 9.87 -9.81
C GLN A 44 10.79 11.23 -9.12
N VAL A 45 11.95 11.54 -8.53
CA VAL A 45 12.21 12.87 -8.00
C VAL A 45 12.11 13.88 -9.15
N GLY A 46 11.34 14.95 -8.95
CA GLY A 46 11.03 15.96 -9.96
C GLY A 46 9.67 15.76 -10.65
N ASP A 47 9.03 14.59 -10.52
CA ASP A 47 7.72 14.37 -11.12
C ASP A 47 6.65 15.26 -10.47
N LEU A 48 5.76 15.79 -11.32
CA LEU A 48 4.54 16.47 -10.90
C LEU A 48 3.44 15.45 -10.64
N VAL A 49 2.89 15.47 -9.42
CA VAL A 49 1.87 14.53 -8.96
C VAL A 49 0.72 15.25 -8.27
N LEU A 50 -0.46 14.64 -8.33
CA LEU A 50 -1.61 15.05 -7.54
C LEU A 50 -1.70 14.19 -6.29
N ALA A 51 -2.01 14.78 -5.13
CA ALA A 51 -2.18 14.04 -3.88
C ALA A 51 -3.65 13.96 -3.47
N VAL A 52 -4.08 12.84 -2.87
CA VAL A 52 -5.43 12.76 -2.30
C VAL A 52 -5.56 13.72 -1.12
N ARG A 53 -6.59 14.56 -1.15
CA ARG A 53 -6.91 15.49 -0.05
C ARG A 53 -7.30 14.71 1.20
N ARG A 54 -6.54 14.87 2.29
CA ARG A 54 -6.82 14.19 3.57
C ARG A 54 -7.76 15.05 4.44
N PRO A 55 -8.84 14.48 5.00
CA PRO A 55 -9.78 15.21 5.86
C PRO A 55 -9.14 15.81 7.13
N ILE A 56 -8.03 15.23 7.59
CA ILE A 56 -7.33 15.64 8.81
C ILE A 56 -6.44 16.88 8.58
N ILE A 57 -6.02 17.14 7.33
CA ILE A 57 -5.19 18.32 6.99
C ILE A 57 -6.06 19.54 6.67
N THR A 58 -7.37 19.36 6.46
CA THR A 58 -8.36 20.45 6.47
C THR A 58 -8.62 20.93 7.90
N THR A 59 -7.60 21.52 8.52
CA THR A 59 -7.86 22.58 9.50
C THR A 59 -8.57 23.71 8.76
N HIS A 60 -9.56 24.31 9.40
CA HIS A 60 -10.54 25.27 8.86
C HIS A 60 -11.78 24.63 8.25
N ARG A 61 -12.73 24.37 9.16
CA ARG A 61 -14.15 24.73 9.03
C ARG A 61 -14.50 25.36 7.67
N THR A 62 -15.40 24.70 6.93
CA THR A 62 -16.05 25.10 5.66
C THR A 62 -15.45 24.45 4.40
N GLY A 63 -16.24 23.70 3.62
CA GLY A 63 -15.79 23.19 2.30
C GLY A 63 -16.24 21.77 1.95
N ASN A 64 -17.54 21.46 1.90
CA ASN A 64 -18.33 21.30 0.67
C ASN A 64 -18.16 19.94 -0.03
N LYS A 65 -19.28 19.21 -0.18
CA LYS A 65 -19.44 17.94 -0.95
C LYS A 65 -18.86 17.95 -2.38
N PHE A 66 -18.42 19.11 -2.88
CA PHE A 66 -18.00 19.37 -4.26
C PHE A 66 -16.52 19.71 -4.42
N LEU A 67 -15.69 19.58 -3.39
CA LEU A 67 -14.24 19.74 -3.57
C LEU A 67 -13.66 18.56 -4.36
N PRO A 68 -12.68 18.81 -5.26
CA PRO A 68 -12.00 17.74 -5.95
C PRO A 68 -11.26 16.83 -4.94
N LYS A 69 -11.31 15.52 -5.20
CA LYS A 69 -10.65 14.50 -4.36
C LYS A 69 -9.13 14.61 -4.38
N TRP A 70 -8.58 15.09 -5.49
CA TRP A 70 -7.16 15.26 -5.74
C TRP A 70 -6.82 16.74 -5.63
N ASP A 71 -5.68 17.02 -5.01
CA ASP A 71 -5.18 18.37 -4.72
C ASP A 71 -3.76 18.55 -5.24
N GLY A 72 -3.34 19.82 -5.35
CA GLY A 72 -2.04 20.22 -5.84
C GLY A 72 -1.92 20.18 -7.37
N PRO A 73 -0.85 20.78 -7.88
CA PRO A 73 0.29 19.98 -8.31
C PRO A 73 1.41 20.02 -7.27
N TYR A 74 2.03 18.86 -7.02
CA TYR A 74 3.19 18.75 -6.13
C TYR A 74 4.37 18.16 -6.87
N VAL A 75 5.58 18.56 -6.49
CA VAL A 75 6.81 17.97 -6.98
C VAL A 75 7.28 16.90 -6.00
N VAL A 76 7.63 15.71 -6.52
CA VAL A 76 8.28 14.67 -5.73
C VAL A 76 9.70 15.12 -5.39
N LYS A 77 9.98 15.29 -4.09
CA LYS A 77 11.32 15.65 -3.60
C LYS A 77 12.18 14.43 -3.32
N GLU A 78 11.60 13.43 -2.68
CA GLU A 78 12.29 12.20 -2.27
C GLU A 78 11.36 11.01 -2.54
N ALA A 79 11.91 9.94 -3.09
CA ALA A 79 11.24 8.65 -3.27
C ALA A 79 11.86 7.62 -2.32
N TYR A 80 11.05 7.05 -1.43
CA TYR A 80 11.49 6.03 -0.48
C TYR A 80 11.30 4.62 -1.06
N THR A 81 12.15 3.68 -0.65
CA THR A 81 12.12 2.28 -1.12
C THR A 81 10.84 1.53 -0.75
N ASN A 82 10.08 2.02 0.22
CA ASN A 82 8.79 1.44 0.66
C ASN A 82 7.58 1.97 -0.14
N GLY A 83 7.79 2.75 -1.20
CA GLY A 83 6.71 3.33 -2.01
C GLY A 83 6.02 4.53 -1.35
N ALA A 84 6.69 5.18 -0.41
CA ALA A 84 6.31 6.49 0.08
C ALA A 84 7.11 7.59 -0.62
N TYR A 85 6.53 8.77 -0.74
CA TYR A 85 7.12 9.92 -1.40
C TYR A 85 7.00 11.14 -0.51
N LYS A 86 8.01 12.00 -0.55
CA LYS A 86 7.97 13.32 0.09
C LYS A 86 7.68 14.35 -0.98
N LEU A 87 6.67 15.18 -0.74
CA LEU A 87 6.20 16.15 -1.71
C LEU A 87 6.49 17.58 -1.26
N ILE A 88 6.68 18.46 -2.24
CA ILE A 88 6.80 19.90 -2.07
C ILE A 88 5.79 20.59 -2.97
N ALA A 89 5.03 21.53 -2.41
CA ALA A 89 4.20 22.47 -3.17
C ALA A 89 5.05 23.64 -3.70
N GLU A 90 4.55 24.34 -4.71
CA GLU A 90 5.25 25.50 -5.30
C GLU A 90 5.54 26.61 -4.27
N ASP A 91 4.68 26.77 -3.26
CA ASP A 91 4.85 27.73 -2.16
C ASP A 91 5.84 27.27 -1.07
N GLY A 92 6.48 26.11 -1.26
CA GLY A 92 7.43 25.52 -0.32
C GLY A 92 6.79 24.72 0.81
N LEU A 93 5.46 24.56 0.84
CA LEU A 93 4.78 23.71 1.81
C LEU A 93 5.24 22.26 1.65
N ARG A 94 5.82 21.71 2.72
CA ARG A 94 6.30 20.32 2.77
C ARG A 94 5.20 19.42 3.26
N ILE A 95 4.74 18.51 2.41
CA ILE A 95 3.82 17.46 2.81
C ILE A 95 4.66 16.29 3.33
N GLY A 96 4.28 15.78 4.51
CA GLY A 96 4.90 14.58 5.08
C GLY A 96 4.81 13.37 4.14
N PRO A 97 5.54 12.29 4.41
CA PRO A 97 5.59 11.12 3.54
C PRO A 97 4.19 10.58 3.20
N ILE A 98 3.93 10.38 1.91
CA ILE A 98 2.65 9.89 1.38
C ILE A 98 2.87 8.65 0.51
N ASN A 99 2.03 7.64 0.71
CA ASN A 99 2.12 6.41 -0.07
C ASN A 99 1.68 6.63 -1.52
N GLU A 100 2.36 5.96 -2.44
CA GLU A 100 2.06 5.80 -3.88
C GLU A 100 0.57 5.77 -4.21
N LYS A 101 -0.21 4.94 -3.52
CA LYS A 101 -1.64 4.73 -3.79
C LYS A 101 -2.51 5.99 -3.62
N PHE A 102 -1.97 7.01 -2.96
CA PHE A 102 -2.60 8.31 -2.77
C PHE A 102 -2.04 9.40 -3.69
N LEU A 103 -1.27 9.00 -4.71
CA LEU A 103 -0.73 9.86 -5.76
C LEU A 103 -1.29 9.48 -7.12
N LYS A 104 -1.39 10.48 -8.01
CA LYS A 104 -1.81 10.31 -9.40
C LYS A 104 -0.92 11.14 -10.32
#